data_AF-A0A954I073-F1
#
_entry.id   AF-A0A954I073-F1
#
_cell.length_a   1.000
_cell.length_b   1.000
_cell.length_c   1.000
_cell.angle_alpha   90.00
_cell.angle_beta   90.00
_cell.angle_gamma   90.00
#
_symmetry.space_group_name_H-M   'P 1'
#
loop_
_entity.id
_entity.type
_entity.pdbx_description
1 polymer ?
#
loop_
_entity_poly.entity_id
_entity_poly.type
_entity_poly.pdbx_seq_one_letter_code
_entity_poly.pdbx_strand_id
1 'polypeptide(L)'
;MRQVQSREFLISAAVCLIGWVGVVKQTFAQPVRTTPLVLSEGGTPDQPVVFDGQGLVIDLGTDISEYDWDRRGELWMSRGPLAGLPPLEDVQRAGLFLDDHPLRIVRRRGRAGVPQESAAVQYVPPQELPPGQMGWSDDGSVYFRWPSGLTPGAAKVIQPPPNLQSCVVIACSHLTVRNVVARHAANDGFNIHGDRIGIRLENVKAIANGDEGISAHETVQMDVVNAEIAWNGSTAGGVADVGESVTTYRNCELHHNLGAAFYFDGLRHTVTDCLIHHQDRDIVRRGDDAVVESSGVEWRR
;
A
#
# COMPACT_ATOMS: atom_id res chain seq x y z
N MET A 1 69.89 -51.09 -6.56
CA MET A 1 70.74 -51.67 -7.62
C MET A 1 69.81 -52.36 -8.62
N ARG A 2 69.91 -52.10 -9.93
CA ARG A 2 68.96 -52.52 -11.01
C ARG A 2 67.58 -51.81 -10.91
N GLN A 3 67.00 -51.06 -11.87
CA GLN A 3 66.93 -51.07 -13.36
C GLN A 3 66.32 -52.36 -13.96
N VAL A 4 65.43 -52.34 -14.97
CA VAL A 4 64.58 -51.29 -15.58
C VAL A 4 63.59 -51.97 -16.57
N GLN A 5 62.40 -51.36 -16.86
CA GLN A 5 61.47 -51.69 -18.00
C GLN A 5 60.88 -53.13 -18.03
N SER A 6 59.76 -53.49 -18.69
CA SER A 6 58.55 -52.84 -19.27
C SER A 6 57.46 -53.95 -19.46
N ARG A 7 56.28 -53.84 -20.09
CA ARG A 7 55.65 -52.81 -20.95
C ARG A 7 54.10 -52.91 -20.94
N GLU A 8 53.46 -51.81 -21.37
CA GLU A 8 52.11 -51.57 -21.95
C GLU A 8 51.19 -52.73 -22.38
N PHE A 9 49.87 -52.52 -22.17
CA PHE A 9 48.91 -52.37 -23.28
C PHE A 9 47.78 -51.39 -22.92
N LEU A 10 47.36 -50.53 -23.86
CA LEU A 10 46.28 -49.54 -23.70
C LEU A 10 44.92 -50.12 -24.08
N ILE A 11 43.85 -49.67 -23.39
CA ILE A 11 42.54 -49.40 -24.02
C ILE A 11 42.03 -48.04 -23.55
N SER A 12 41.48 -47.27 -24.49
CA SER A 12 41.01 -45.90 -24.33
C SER A 12 39.56 -45.83 -23.82
N ALA A 13 39.27 -44.84 -22.98
CA ALA A 13 37.91 -44.32 -22.78
C ALA A 13 37.99 -42.82 -22.44
N ALA A 14 37.77 -41.96 -23.44
CA ALA A 14 37.60 -40.54 -23.22
C ALA A 14 36.16 -40.27 -22.72
N VAL A 15 36.03 -39.58 -21.59
CA VAL A 15 34.76 -39.00 -21.14
C VAL A 15 34.93 -37.49 -21.06
N CYS A 16 34.43 -36.80 -22.07
CA CYS A 16 34.06 -35.40 -21.90
C CYS A 16 32.88 -35.33 -20.93
N LEU A 17 33.00 -34.54 -19.86
CA LEU A 17 31.83 -34.02 -19.17
C LEU A 17 32.02 -32.53 -18.92
N ILE A 18 31.12 -31.79 -19.56
CA ILE A 18 31.08 -30.33 -19.65
C ILE A 18 30.73 -29.76 -18.28
N GLY A 19 31.35 -28.64 -17.92
CA GLY A 19 31.21 -28.05 -16.60
C GLY A 19 29.81 -27.54 -16.29
N TRP A 20 29.46 -27.57 -15.00
CA TRP A 20 28.34 -26.83 -14.42
C TRP A 20 28.88 -25.92 -13.32
N VAL A 21 29.18 -24.66 -13.68
CA VAL A 21 29.30 -23.59 -12.68
C VAL A 21 27.87 -23.17 -12.34
N GLY A 22 27.26 -23.91 -11.41
CA GLY A 22 25.96 -23.56 -10.87
C GLY A 22 26.05 -22.28 -10.07
N VAL A 23 25.65 -21.15 -10.67
CA VAL A 23 25.39 -19.92 -9.93
C VAL A 23 24.16 -20.18 -9.05
N VAL A 24 24.41 -20.53 -7.79
CA VAL A 24 23.37 -20.61 -6.77
C VAL A 24 22.87 -19.17 -6.55
N LYS A 25 21.77 -18.80 -7.23
CA LYS A 25 20.98 -17.64 -6.85
C LYS A 25 20.38 -17.95 -5.48
N GLN A 26 21.07 -17.50 -4.44
CA GLN A 26 20.60 -17.59 -3.07
C GLN A 26 19.46 -16.58 -2.90
N THR A 27 18.25 -16.99 -3.26
CA THR A 27 17.02 -16.24 -3.00
C THR A 27 16.77 -16.24 -1.50
N PHE A 28 17.37 -15.28 -0.80
CA PHE A 28 16.92 -14.90 0.52
C PHE A 28 15.47 -14.41 0.39
N ALA A 29 14.55 -15.06 1.11
CA ALA A 29 13.20 -14.54 1.24
C ALA A 29 13.27 -13.15 1.89
N GLN A 30 12.54 -12.18 1.34
CA GLN A 30 12.46 -10.85 1.95
C GLN A 30 11.92 -10.98 3.38
N PRO A 31 12.50 -10.26 4.36
CA PRO A 31 11.98 -10.30 5.72
C PRO A 31 10.58 -9.70 5.72
N VAL A 32 9.61 -10.45 6.24
CA VAL A 32 8.21 -9.99 6.41
C VAL A 32 7.98 -9.69 7.89
N ARG A 33 7.39 -8.52 8.18
CA ARG A 33 7.03 -8.06 9.51
C ARG A 33 5.51 -7.83 9.55
N THR A 34 4.84 -8.47 10.51
CA THR A 34 3.38 -8.37 10.71
C THR A 34 2.98 -7.42 11.84
N THR A 35 3.79 -6.39 12.09
CA THR A 35 3.58 -5.38 13.13
C THR A 35 4.04 -4.00 12.63
N PRO A 36 3.39 -2.90 13.02
CA PRO A 36 3.82 -1.55 12.62
C PRO A 36 5.28 -1.25 12.95
N LEU A 37 5.93 -0.44 12.12
CA LEU A 37 7.24 0.16 12.37
C LEU A 37 7.05 1.61 12.81
N VAL A 38 7.43 1.93 14.04
CA VAL A 38 7.43 3.30 14.56
C VAL A 38 8.86 3.81 14.62
N LEU A 39 9.14 4.92 13.96
CA LEU A 39 10.47 5.53 13.88
C LEU A 39 10.45 6.86 14.65
N SER A 40 10.92 6.81 15.90
CA SER A 40 10.93 7.95 16.84
C SER A 40 12.30 8.55 17.09
N GLU A 41 13.37 7.97 16.54
CA GLU A 41 14.74 8.46 16.67
C GLU A 41 15.18 9.12 15.36
N GLY A 42 15.53 10.40 15.45
CA GLY A 42 15.88 11.27 14.32
C GLY A 42 17.29 11.82 14.43
N GLY A 43 17.81 12.35 13.33
CA GLY A 43 19.15 12.93 13.25
C GLY A 43 19.17 14.46 13.36
N THR A 44 20.16 15.07 12.73
CA THR A 44 20.25 16.53 12.49
C THR A 44 20.20 16.81 10.98
N PRO A 45 20.03 18.07 10.53
CA PRO A 45 20.06 18.40 9.10
C PRO A 45 21.31 17.89 8.37
N ASP A 46 22.47 17.97 9.03
CA ASP A 46 23.77 17.55 8.48
C ASP A 46 24.05 16.04 8.65
N GLN A 47 23.35 15.38 9.57
CA GLN A 47 23.52 13.96 9.91
C GLN A 47 22.16 13.31 10.17
N PRO A 48 21.34 13.09 9.13
CA PRO A 48 20.06 12.39 9.27
C PRO A 48 20.29 10.92 9.63
N VAL A 49 19.38 10.35 10.42
CA VAL A 49 19.34 8.90 10.68
C VAL A 49 18.90 8.19 9.39
N VAL A 50 19.43 7.00 9.13
CA VAL A 50 19.04 6.17 7.98
C VAL A 50 18.48 4.84 8.46
N PHE A 51 17.19 4.61 8.21
CA PHE A 51 16.57 3.29 8.27
C PHE A 51 16.62 2.64 6.88
N ASP A 52 17.53 1.69 6.70
CA ASP A 52 17.58 0.85 5.51
C ASP A 52 16.87 -0.48 5.79
N GLY A 53 15.67 -0.64 5.22
CA GLY A 53 14.87 -1.85 5.35
C GLY A 53 15.46 -3.06 4.62
N GLN A 54 16.43 -2.88 3.71
CA GLN A 54 17.06 -3.97 2.95
C GLN A 54 16.06 -4.88 2.21
N GLY A 55 14.91 -4.34 1.79
CA GLY A 55 13.82 -5.10 1.17
C GLY A 55 12.79 -5.64 2.17
N LEU A 56 12.71 -5.08 3.37
CA LEU A 56 11.68 -5.35 4.38
C LEU A 56 10.28 -5.13 3.81
N VAL A 57 9.43 -6.15 3.96
CA VAL A 57 7.99 -6.04 3.76
C VAL A 57 7.32 -5.92 5.12
N ILE A 58 6.54 -4.87 5.33
CA ILE A 58 5.61 -4.72 6.44
C ILE A 58 4.23 -5.01 5.88
N ASP A 59 3.65 -6.14 6.30
CA ASP A 59 2.33 -6.60 5.86
C ASP A 59 1.46 -6.84 7.09
N LEU A 60 0.48 -5.96 7.30
CA LEU A 60 -0.42 -6.02 8.46
C LEU A 60 -1.71 -6.80 8.16
N GLY A 61 -1.84 -7.34 6.94
CA GLY A 61 -3.03 -8.04 6.47
C GLY A 61 -3.20 -9.42 7.09
N THR A 62 -4.44 -9.78 7.41
CA THR A 62 -4.83 -11.14 7.78
C THR A 62 -5.60 -11.79 6.64
N ASP A 63 -5.13 -12.94 6.15
CA ASP A 63 -5.85 -13.72 5.15
C ASP A 63 -7.07 -14.41 5.78
N ILE A 64 -8.26 -14.01 5.35
CA ILE A 64 -9.56 -14.50 5.83
C ILE A 64 -10.35 -15.22 4.72
N SER A 65 -9.66 -15.69 3.68
CA SER A 65 -10.28 -16.41 2.53
C SER A 65 -11.04 -17.67 2.94
N GLU A 66 -10.55 -18.36 3.99
CA GLU A 66 -11.07 -19.62 4.53
C GLU A 66 -12.15 -19.42 5.63
N TYR A 67 -12.60 -18.18 5.87
CA TYR A 67 -13.75 -17.93 6.76
C TYR A 67 -15.06 -18.42 6.13
N ASP A 68 -16.11 -18.57 6.94
CA ASP A 68 -17.43 -19.05 6.52
C ASP A 68 -18.20 -17.98 5.73
N TRP A 69 -17.82 -17.83 4.46
CA TRP A 69 -18.45 -16.96 3.47
C TRP A 69 -19.65 -17.66 2.82
N ASP A 70 -20.82 -17.03 2.88
CA ASP A 70 -21.95 -17.30 1.99
C ASP A 70 -21.64 -16.70 0.61
N ARG A 71 -21.21 -17.56 -0.32
CA ARG A 71 -20.73 -17.20 -1.66
C ARG A 71 -21.86 -17.28 -2.68
N ARG A 72 -22.43 -16.14 -3.06
CA ARG A 72 -23.56 -16.02 -4.01
C ARG A 72 -23.12 -15.36 -5.31
N GLY A 73 -22.34 -16.11 -6.10
CA GLY A 73 -21.69 -15.59 -7.31
C GLY A 73 -20.66 -14.52 -6.93
N GLU A 74 -20.86 -13.30 -7.44
CA GLU A 74 -20.03 -12.14 -7.13
C GLU A 74 -20.31 -11.51 -5.76
N LEU A 75 -21.42 -11.83 -5.09
CA LEU A 75 -21.74 -11.30 -3.77
C LEU A 75 -21.30 -12.29 -2.70
N TRP A 76 -20.39 -11.88 -1.81
CA TRP A 76 -19.89 -12.69 -0.69
C TRP A 76 -20.29 -12.02 0.63
N MET A 77 -20.77 -12.82 1.59
CA MET A 77 -21.23 -12.34 2.91
C MET A 77 -20.68 -13.23 4.02
N SER A 78 -20.27 -12.67 5.16
CA SER A 78 -20.01 -13.47 6.36
C SER A 78 -21.31 -13.89 7.04
N ARG A 79 -21.31 -14.98 7.81
CA ARG A 79 -22.46 -15.41 8.63
C ARG A 79 -22.54 -14.76 10.02
N GLY A 80 -21.88 -13.63 10.20
CA GLY A 80 -21.79 -12.89 11.47
C GLY A 80 -20.66 -11.86 11.48
N PRO A 81 -20.49 -11.09 12.56
CA PRO A 81 -19.39 -10.14 12.71
C PRO A 81 -18.03 -10.81 12.56
N LEU A 82 -17.15 -10.21 11.75
CA LEU A 82 -15.75 -10.61 11.71
C LEU A 82 -14.97 -9.97 12.86
N ALA A 83 -14.20 -10.79 13.57
CA ALA A 83 -13.41 -10.33 14.71
C ALA A 83 -12.40 -9.25 14.27
N GLY A 84 -12.41 -8.10 14.94
CA GLY A 84 -11.53 -6.98 14.62
C GLY A 84 -11.94 -6.14 13.41
N LEU A 85 -13.07 -6.43 12.75
CA LEU A 85 -13.61 -5.64 11.63
C LEU A 85 -15.02 -5.11 11.94
N PRO A 86 -15.15 -4.16 12.90
CA PRO A 86 -16.44 -3.55 13.21
C PRO A 86 -16.97 -2.72 12.02
N PRO A 87 -18.28 -2.43 11.96
CA PRO A 87 -18.82 -1.42 11.05
C PRO A 87 -18.08 -0.09 11.22
N LEU A 88 -17.59 0.47 10.12
CA LEU A 88 -16.72 1.66 10.13
C LEU A 88 -17.52 2.95 9.91
N GLU A 89 -17.34 3.94 10.79
CA GLU A 89 -17.96 5.28 10.71
C GLU A 89 -17.30 6.22 9.70
N ASP A 90 -16.16 5.83 9.13
CA ASP A 90 -15.53 6.50 7.99
C ASP A 90 -15.75 5.73 6.65
N VAL A 91 -15.81 6.47 5.52
CA VAL A 91 -15.86 5.95 4.14
C VAL A 91 -14.69 6.42 3.28
N GLN A 92 -13.71 7.12 3.87
CA GLN A 92 -12.51 7.59 3.17
C GLN A 92 -11.67 6.39 2.73
N ARG A 93 -11.51 5.39 3.62
CA ARG A 93 -10.64 4.22 3.45
C ARG A 93 -11.34 2.93 2.97
N ALA A 94 -10.53 1.97 2.52
CA ALA A 94 -10.97 0.59 2.26
C ALA A 94 -11.16 -0.21 3.55
N GLY A 95 -12.08 -1.19 3.52
CA GLY A 95 -12.34 -2.08 4.67
C GLY A 95 -11.83 -3.51 4.52
N LEU A 96 -11.55 -3.95 3.28
CA LEU A 96 -11.03 -5.27 2.89
C LEU A 96 -10.23 -5.11 1.59
N PHE A 97 -9.42 -6.12 1.25
CA PHE A 97 -8.74 -6.22 -0.04
C PHE A 97 -8.97 -7.59 -0.69
N LEU A 98 -8.82 -7.64 -2.02
CA LEU A 98 -8.78 -8.86 -2.83
C LEU A 98 -7.39 -8.98 -3.47
N ASP A 99 -6.54 -9.82 -2.89
CA ASP A 99 -5.08 -9.65 -2.92
C ASP A 99 -4.73 -8.18 -2.61
N ASP A 100 -4.10 -7.44 -3.52
CA ASP A 100 -3.79 -6.01 -3.33
C ASP A 100 -5.01 -5.07 -3.65
N HIS A 101 -6.12 -5.54 -4.23
CA HIS A 101 -7.21 -4.65 -4.74
C HIS A 101 -8.15 -4.16 -3.61
N PRO A 102 -8.30 -2.83 -3.38
CA PRO A 102 -9.09 -2.29 -2.28
C PRO A 102 -10.61 -2.41 -2.51
N LEU A 103 -11.35 -2.84 -1.49
CA LEU A 103 -12.81 -2.84 -1.49
C LEU A 103 -13.34 -1.59 -0.78
N ARG A 104 -14.01 -0.73 -1.56
CA ARG A 104 -14.51 0.57 -1.07
C ARG A 104 -15.73 0.40 -0.17
N ILE A 105 -15.69 1.04 1.00
CA ILE A 105 -16.85 1.16 1.89
C ILE A 105 -17.87 2.14 1.29
N VAL A 106 -19.14 1.74 1.20
CA VAL A 106 -20.21 2.63 0.70
C VAL A 106 -21.46 2.67 1.57
N ARG A 107 -22.05 3.87 1.61
CA ARG A 107 -23.25 4.20 2.39
C ARG A 107 -24.36 4.73 1.52
N ARG A 108 -25.59 4.52 1.99
CA ARG A 108 -26.74 5.27 1.52
C ARG A 108 -26.56 6.72 1.98
N ARG A 109 -26.48 7.64 1.01
CA ARG A 109 -26.56 9.08 1.31
C ARG A 109 -27.96 9.36 1.87
N GLY A 110 -28.02 10.06 3.01
CA GLY A 110 -29.25 10.65 3.49
C GLY A 110 -29.83 11.61 2.44
N ARG A 111 -31.15 11.79 2.47
CA ARG A 111 -31.84 12.69 1.54
C ARG A 111 -31.38 14.13 1.81
N ALA A 112 -30.95 14.85 0.77
CA ALA A 112 -30.46 16.22 0.91
C ALA A 112 -31.49 17.12 1.62
N GLY A 113 -31.05 17.85 2.64
CA GLY A 113 -31.89 18.75 3.43
C GLY A 113 -32.53 18.15 4.69
N VAL A 114 -32.27 16.89 5.03
CA VAL A 114 -32.67 16.30 6.33
C VAL A 114 -31.48 16.35 7.31
N PRO A 115 -31.62 16.94 8.51
CA PRO A 115 -30.58 16.90 9.55
C PRO A 115 -30.23 15.45 9.93
N GLN A 116 -28.95 15.14 9.98
CA GLN A 116 -28.46 13.80 10.33
C GLN A 116 -28.39 13.62 11.86
N GLU A 117 -29.56 13.64 12.52
CA GLU A 117 -29.67 13.33 13.95
C GLU A 117 -29.35 11.85 14.21
N SER A 118 -28.12 11.54 14.69
CA SER A 118 -27.72 10.26 15.31
C SER A 118 -28.11 8.95 14.60
N ALA A 119 -28.47 9.02 13.31
CA ALA A 119 -28.98 7.87 12.58
C ALA A 119 -27.84 6.87 12.37
N ALA A 120 -28.04 5.64 12.85
CA ALA A 120 -27.10 4.54 12.70
C ALA A 120 -26.61 4.43 11.25
N VAL A 121 -25.32 4.14 11.08
CA VAL A 121 -24.65 4.14 9.77
C VAL A 121 -25.36 3.22 8.77
N GLN A 122 -26.03 3.81 7.78
CA GLN A 122 -26.77 3.05 6.75
C GLN A 122 -25.88 2.72 5.56
N TYR A 123 -25.49 1.45 5.44
CA TYR A 123 -24.76 0.92 4.28
C TYR A 123 -25.67 0.71 3.06
N VAL A 124 -25.07 0.58 1.87
CA VAL A 124 -25.81 0.16 0.66
C VAL A 124 -26.07 -1.35 0.78
N PRO A 125 -27.34 -1.81 0.74
CA PRO A 125 -27.64 -3.22 0.99
C PRO A 125 -27.05 -4.14 -0.09
N PRO A 126 -26.82 -5.43 0.21
CA PRO A 126 -26.10 -6.35 -0.69
C PRO A 126 -26.65 -6.45 -2.12
N GLN A 127 -27.95 -6.24 -2.30
CA GLN A 127 -28.65 -6.29 -3.59
C GLN A 127 -28.40 -5.04 -4.46
N GLU A 128 -28.12 -3.89 -3.85
CA GLU A 128 -27.83 -2.61 -4.52
C GLU A 128 -26.32 -2.35 -4.63
N LEU A 129 -25.49 -3.12 -3.93
CA LEU A 129 -24.05 -2.94 -3.82
C LEU A 129 -23.34 -3.11 -5.18
N PRO A 130 -22.63 -2.08 -5.70
CA PRO A 130 -21.86 -2.19 -6.94
C PRO A 130 -20.61 -3.08 -6.82
N PRO A 131 -20.03 -3.56 -7.95
CA PRO A 131 -18.75 -4.28 -7.96
C PRO A 131 -17.60 -3.49 -7.32
N GLY A 132 -16.72 -4.17 -6.59
CA GLY A 132 -15.56 -3.58 -5.90
C GLY A 132 -15.91 -2.79 -4.64
N GLN A 133 -17.12 -2.97 -4.10
CA GLN A 133 -17.61 -2.23 -2.94
C GLN A 133 -18.05 -3.19 -1.83
N MET A 134 -18.09 -2.67 -0.60
CA MET A 134 -18.43 -3.40 0.61
C MET A 134 -19.29 -2.59 1.58
N GLY A 135 -19.90 -3.29 2.53
CA GLY A 135 -20.66 -2.71 3.64
C GLY A 135 -20.88 -3.73 4.75
N TRP A 136 -21.63 -3.31 5.77
CA TRP A 136 -22.05 -4.15 6.88
C TRP A 136 -23.57 -4.21 6.97
N SER A 137 -24.08 -5.30 7.53
CA SER A 137 -25.47 -5.48 7.94
C SER A 137 -25.65 -5.05 9.40
N ASP A 138 -26.90 -4.83 9.82
CA ASP A 138 -27.24 -4.35 11.18
C ASP A 138 -26.79 -5.32 12.30
N ASP A 139 -26.61 -6.61 11.97
CA ASP A 139 -26.07 -7.65 12.85
C ASP A 139 -24.52 -7.66 12.92
N GLY A 140 -23.86 -6.77 12.19
CA GLY A 140 -22.41 -6.67 12.04
C GLY A 140 -21.79 -7.61 10.99
N SER A 141 -22.58 -8.41 10.28
CA SER A 141 -22.09 -9.24 9.16
C SER A 141 -21.52 -8.36 8.06
N VAL A 142 -20.34 -8.70 7.53
CA VAL A 142 -19.69 -7.98 6.43
C VAL A 142 -20.12 -8.58 5.09
N TYR A 143 -20.26 -7.74 4.07
CA TYR A 143 -20.50 -8.20 2.71
C TYR A 143 -19.74 -7.35 1.70
N PHE A 144 -19.36 -7.96 0.59
CA PHE A 144 -18.73 -7.28 -0.53
C PHE A 144 -19.14 -7.89 -1.86
N ARG A 145 -19.02 -7.11 -2.94
CA ARG A 145 -19.15 -7.60 -4.31
C ARG A 145 -17.80 -7.58 -5.01
N TRP A 146 -17.44 -8.71 -5.62
CA TRP A 146 -16.22 -8.83 -6.41
C TRP A 146 -16.15 -7.74 -7.51
N PRO A 147 -14.98 -7.12 -7.74
CA PRO A 147 -14.77 -6.17 -8.84
C PRO A 147 -15.03 -6.80 -10.21
N SER A 148 -15.58 -6.02 -11.13
CA SER A 148 -15.78 -6.42 -12.53
C SER A 148 -14.46 -6.86 -13.15
N GLY A 149 -14.42 -8.08 -13.70
CA GLY A 149 -13.23 -8.65 -14.33
C GLY A 149 -12.35 -9.51 -13.41
N LEU A 150 -12.54 -9.46 -12.08
CA LEU A 150 -11.95 -10.45 -11.17
C LEU A 150 -12.86 -11.68 -11.06
N THR A 151 -12.27 -12.87 -11.08
CA THR A 151 -13.01 -14.12 -10.92
C THR A 151 -13.27 -14.39 -9.43
N PRO A 152 -14.52 -14.58 -8.97
CA PRO A 152 -14.82 -14.84 -7.57
C PRO A 152 -14.09 -16.05 -7.02
N GLY A 153 -13.32 -15.84 -5.95
CA GLY A 153 -12.49 -16.86 -5.29
C GLY A 153 -11.11 -17.09 -5.91
N ALA A 154 -10.68 -16.29 -6.90
CA ALA A 154 -9.33 -16.38 -7.47
C ALA A 154 -8.27 -15.59 -6.68
N ALA A 155 -8.69 -14.56 -5.94
CA ALA A 155 -7.85 -13.72 -5.08
C ALA A 155 -8.08 -14.04 -3.60
N LYS A 156 -7.11 -13.75 -2.73
CA LYS A 156 -7.27 -13.84 -1.27
C LYS A 156 -8.15 -12.72 -0.76
N VAL A 157 -8.98 -12.98 0.25
CA VAL A 157 -9.67 -11.91 0.99
C VAL A 157 -8.80 -11.49 2.17
N ILE A 158 -8.28 -10.27 2.14
CA ILE A 158 -7.39 -9.73 3.18
C ILE A 158 -8.13 -8.73 4.06
N GLN A 159 -8.05 -8.94 5.38
CA GLN A 159 -8.55 -8.02 6.40
C GLN A 159 -7.38 -7.16 6.94
N PRO A 160 -7.48 -5.81 6.90
CA PRO A 160 -6.51 -4.93 7.56
C PRO A 160 -6.65 -4.97 9.10
N PRO A 161 -5.62 -4.54 9.86
CA PRO A 161 -5.62 -4.61 11.32
C PRO A 161 -6.68 -3.68 11.96
N PRO A 162 -7.10 -3.92 13.22
CA PRO A 162 -7.96 -2.98 13.94
C PRO A 162 -7.22 -1.68 14.30
N ASN A 163 -7.99 -0.65 14.70
CA ASN A 163 -7.49 0.58 15.33
C ASN A 163 -6.62 1.49 14.44
N LEU A 164 -6.93 1.63 13.14
CA LEU A 164 -6.26 2.59 12.24
C LEU A 164 -4.71 2.47 12.24
N GLN A 165 -4.20 1.24 12.30
CA GLN A 165 -2.75 1.02 12.26
C GLN A 165 -2.18 1.28 10.85
N SER A 166 -1.24 2.21 10.77
CA SER A 166 -0.35 2.40 9.61
C SER A 166 0.82 1.40 9.61
N CYS A 167 1.40 1.12 8.45
CA CYS A 167 2.59 0.25 8.36
C CYS A 167 3.85 0.92 8.93
N VAL A 168 4.11 2.16 8.53
CA VAL A 168 5.24 2.98 9.00
C VAL A 168 4.71 4.28 9.59
N VAL A 169 5.11 4.61 10.81
CA VAL A 169 4.82 5.89 11.47
C VAL A 169 6.14 6.62 11.72
N ILE A 170 6.30 7.82 11.15
CA ILE A 170 7.50 8.64 11.35
C ILE A 170 7.21 9.74 12.37
N ALA A 171 7.81 9.59 13.55
CA ALA A 171 7.58 10.42 14.73
C ALA A 171 8.79 11.31 15.10
N CYS A 172 9.75 11.47 14.18
CA CYS A 172 10.97 12.26 14.36
C CYS A 172 11.32 13.07 13.08
N SER A 173 12.25 14.01 13.19
CA SER A 173 12.82 14.79 12.08
C SER A 173 14.17 14.23 11.63
N HIS A 174 14.63 14.61 10.43
CA HIS A 174 15.94 14.26 9.87
C HIS A 174 16.15 12.74 9.80
N LEU A 175 15.30 12.09 9.01
CA LEU A 175 15.25 10.64 8.84
C LEU A 175 15.13 10.29 7.36
N THR A 176 15.99 9.39 6.89
CA THR A 176 15.81 8.69 5.61
C THR A 176 15.30 7.28 5.86
N VAL A 177 14.17 6.91 5.27
CA VAL A 177 13.63 5.55 5.23
C VAL A 177 13.76 5.03 3.81
N ARG A 178 14.36 3.84 3.62
CA ARG A 178 14.54 3.27 2.29
C ARG A 178 14.42 1.76 2.21
N ASN A 179 14.11 1.26 1.02
CA ASN A 179 13.99 -0.18 0.73
C ASN A 179 12.95 -0.89 1.63
N VAL A 180 11.78 -0.26 1.80
CA VAL A 180 10.64 -0.76 2.60
C VAL A 180 9.38 -0.86 1.73
N VAL A 181 8.68 -1.99 1.84
CA VAL A 181 7.32 -2.17 1.28
C VAL A 181 6.33 -2.12 2.45
N ALA A 182 5.33 -1.25 2.36
CA ALA A 182 4.23 -1.09 3.31
C ALA A 182 2.92 -1.54 2.66
N ARG A 183 2.22 -2.50 3.28
CA ARG A 183 0.97 -3.07 2.75
C ARG A 183 -0.05 -3.53 3.79
N HIS A 184 -1.32 -3.47 3.40
CA HIS A 184 -2.49 -3.86 4.19
C HIS A 184 -2.61 -3.19 5.55
N ALA A 185 -2.09 -1.97 5.69
CA ALA A 185 -2.45 -1.10 6.80
C ALA A 185 -3.97 -0.84 6.83
N ALA A 186 -4.51 -0.51 8.00
CA ALA A 186 -5.90 -0.05 8.13
C ALA A 186 -6.03 1.47 7.95
N ASN A 187 -4.90 2.15 8.09
CA ASN A 187 -4.66 3.55 7.78
C ASN A 187 -3.57 3.56 6.69
N ASP A 188 -2.59 4.46 6.77
CA ASP A 188 -1.65 4.69 5.66
C ASP A 188 -0.50 3.66 5.59
N GLY A 189 0.14 3.57 4.42
CA GLY A 189 1.42 2.88 4.28
C GLY A 189 2.55 3.58 5.03
N PHE A 190 2.72 4.88 4.78
CA PHE A 190 3.66 5.77 5.47
C PHE A 190 2.89 6.98 5.99
N ASN A 191 2.75 7.07 7.31
CA ASN A 191 2.01 8.12 8.02
C ASN A 191 2.99 9.08 8.71
N ILE A 192 2.89 10.37 8.36
CA ILE A 192 3.75 11.42 8.92
C ILE A 192 2.89 12.62 9.36
N HIS A 193 2.91 12.92 10.66
CA HIS A 193 2.15 14.00 11.31
C HIS A 193 3.00 14.91 12.19
N GLY A 194 2.50 16.13 12.36
CA GLY A 194 3.00 17.18 13.22
C GLY A 194 4.19 17.91 12.60
N ASP A 195 5.02 18.50 13.46
CA ASP A 195 6.21 19.21 13.01
C ASP A 195 7.35 18.21 12.76
N ARG A 196 7.54 17.79 11.50
CA ARG A 196 8.58 16.85 11.06
C ARG A 196 9.27 17.40 9.83
N ILE A 197 10.59 17.60 9.90
CA ILE A 197 11.34 18.22 8.81
C ILE A 197 12.51 17.35 8.37
N GLY A 198 12.91 17.48 7.09
CA GLY A 198 14.00 16.68 6.53
C GLY A 198 13.68 15.18 6.51
N ILE A 199 12.41 14.83 6.24
CA ILE A 199 11.99 13.43 6.03
C ILE A 199 12.32 13.03 4.60
N ARG A 200 12.84 11.83 4.41
CA ARG A 200 13.19 11.33 3.09
C ARG A 200 12.77 9.87 2.93
N LEU A 201 11.97 9.59 1.90
CA LEU A 201 11.57 8.24 1.51
C LEU A 201 12.27 7.87 0.19
N GLU A 202 13.08 6.81 0.16
CA GLU A 202 13.78 6.37 -1.05
C GLU A 202 13.48 4.91 -1.40
N ASN A 203 13.12 4.61 -2.65
CA ASN A 203 12.89 3.24 -3.10
C ASN A 203 11.92 2.47 -2.17
N VAL A 204 10.83 3.14 -1.80
CA VAL A 204 9.77 2.59 -0.95
C VAL A 204 8.59 2.16 -1.80
N LYS A 205 7.76 1.25 -1.29
CA LYS A 205 6.48 0.90 -1.93
C LYS A 205 5.36 1.03 -0.92
N ALA A 206 4.28 1.70 -1.29
CA ALA A 206 3.08 1.82 -0.50
C ALA A 206 1.90 1.23 -1.28
N ILE A 207 1.59 -0.03 -0.97
CA ILE A 207 0.74 -0.90 -1.78
C ILE A 207 -0.45 -1.37 -0.94
N ALA A 208 -1.68 -1.25 -1.43
CA ALA A 208 -2.85 -1.84 -0.79
C ALA A 208 -3.02 -1.45 0.69
N ASN A 209 -2.83 -0.17 1.03
CA ASN A 209 -3.10 0.35 2.38
C ASN A 209 -4.53 0.88 2.46
N GLY A 210 -5.09 0.90 3.67
CA GLY A 210 -6.49 1.23 3.93
C GLY A 210 -6.85 2.63 3.46
N ASP A 211 -6.07 3.61 3.91
CA ASP A 211 -6.22 5.01 3.51
C ASP A 211 -5.18 5.36 2.43
N GLU A 212 -4.34 6.37 2.62
CA GLU A 212 -3.26 6.72 1.69
C GLU A 212 -2.14 5.67 1.62
N GLY A 213 -1.37 5.69 0.53
CA GLY A 213 -0.08 5.02 0.51
C GLY A 213 0.97 5.81 1.30
N ILE A 214 1.04 7.12 1.08
CA ILE A 214 1.94 8.05 1.78
C ILE A 214 1.16 9.33 2.11
N SER A 215 1.33 9.86 3.32
CA SER A 215 0.68 11.10 3.76
C SER A 215 1.65 12.05 4.49
N ALA A 216 1.46 13.35 4.29
CA ALA A 216 2.17 14.40 5.01
C ALA A 216 1.18 15.46 5.53
N HIS A 217 0.95 15.45 6.84
CA HIS A 217 -0.01 16.32 7.51
C HIS A 217 0.67 17.49 8.25
N GLU A 218 -0.12 18.47 8.70
CA GLU A 218 0.35 19.63 9.47
C GLU A 218 1.57 20.33 8.81
N THR A 219 2.72 20.47 9.48
CA THR A 219 3.89 21.23 8.97
C THR A 219 5.00 20.32 8.40
N VAL A 220 4.66 19.09 7.99
CA VAL A 220 5.63 18.10 7.50
C VAL A 220 6.39 18.58 6.25
N GLN A 221 7.72 18.40 6.27
CA GLN A 221 8.60 18.61 5.11
C GLN A 221 9.27 17.31 4.68
N MET A 222 8.96 16.83 3.47
CA MET A 222 9.30 15.48 3.02
C MET A 222 9.70 15.39 1.53
N ASP A 223 10.79 14.68 1.24
CA ASP A 223 11.18 14.26 -0.11
C ASP A 223 10.92 12.77 -0.34
N VAL A 224 10.15 12.43 -1.37
CA VAL A 224 9.87 11.05 -1.80
C VAL A 224 10.50 10.81 -3.17
N VAL A 225 11.30 9.75 -3.27
CA VAL A 225 12.10 9.45 -4.48
C VAL A 225 12.05 7.97 -4.82
N ASN A 226 11.79 7.66 -6.10
CA ASN A 226 11.71 6.28 -6.61
C ASN A 226 10.65 5.42 -5.89
N ALA A 227 9.49 6.01 -5.55
CA ALA A 227 8.44 5.28 -4.84
C ALA A 227 7.39 4.67 -5.80
N GLU A 228 6.85 3.51 -5.44
CA GLU A 228 5.66 2.92 -6.07
C GLU A 228 4.47 3.07 -5.12
N ILE A 229 3.38 3.70 -5.55
CA ILE A 229 2.24 4.06 -4.69
C ILE A 229 0.95 3.60 -5.38
N ALA A 230 0.42 2.46 -4.95
CA ALA A 230 -0.60 1.77 -5.73
C ALA A 230 -1.67 1.02 -4.92
N TRP A 231 -2.86 0.89 -5.51
CA TRP A 231 -4.00 0.17 -4.94
C TRP A 231 -4.41 0.62 -3.51
N ASN A 232 -4.02 1.83 -3.08
CA ASN A 232 -4.39 2.34 -1.76
C ASN A 232 -5.86 2.77 -1.74
N GLY A 233 -6.51 2.59 -0.59
CA GLY A 233 -7.95 2.61 -0.43
C GLY A 233 -8.57 3.98 -0.13
N SER A 234 -7.77 5.02 0.06
CA SER A 234 -8.26 6.39 0.24
C SER A 234 -9.03 6.91 -0.98
N THR A 235 -10.19 7.53 -0.71
CA THR A 235 -10.97 8.28 -1.70
C THR A 235 -10.34 9.64 -2.07
N ALA A 236 -9.38 10.14 -1.28
CA ALA A 236 -8.56 11.29 -1.60
C ALA A 236 -7.51 10.90 -2.65
N GLY A 237 -6.62 9.95 -2.34
CA GLY A 237 -5.64 9.44 -3.32
C GLY A 237 -4.61 8.43 -2.80
N GLY A 238 -3.70 8.03 -3.69
CA GLY A 238 -2.51 7.27 -3.30
C GLY A 238 -1.57 8.09 -2.41
N VAL A 239 -1.55 9.40 -2.62
CA VAL A 239 -0.95 10.40 -1.74
C VAL A 239 -2.02 11.39 -1.29
N ALA A 240 -2.01 11.77 -0.02
CA ALA A 240 -2.68 12.98 0.48
C ALA A 240 -1.73 13.77 1.37
N ASP A 241 -1.26 14.93 0.88
CA ASP A 241 -0.51 15.88 1.69
C ASP A 241 -1.42 17.08 1.98
N VAL A 242 -1.53 17.45 3.25
CA VAL A 242 -2.49 18.44 3.76
C VAL A 242 -1.90 19.33 4.86
N GLY A 243 -2.50 20.50 5.09
CA GLY A 243 -2.13 21.41 6.17
C GLY A 243 -1.23 22.55 5.71
N GLU A 244 -0.03 22.64 6.26
CA GLU A 244 1.06 23.54 5.85
C GLU A 244 2.28 22.73 5.39
N SER A 245 2.05 21.52 4.86
CA SER A 245 3.11 20.61 4.46
C SER A 245 3.81 21.06 3.18
N VAL A 246 5.08 20.68 3.05
CA VAL A 246 5.93 21.00 1.89
C VAL A 246 6.59 19.71 1.40
N THR A 247 6.19 19.24 0.22
CA THR A 247 6.59 17.90 -0.25
C THR A 247 7.13 17.87 -1.67
N THR A 248 8.11 16.99 -1.91
CA THR A 248 8.66 16.71 -3.24
C THR A 248 8.44 15.24 -3.58
N TYR A 249 7.90 14.95 -4.76
CA TYR A 249 7.86 13.60 -5.34
C TYR A 249 8.68 13.59 -6.61
N ARG A 250 9.68 12.68 -6.70
CA ARG A 250 10.54 12.58 -7.88
C ARG A 250 10.73 11.14 -8.35
N ASN A 251 10.49 10.92 -9.65
CA ASN A 251 10.60 9.60 -10.29
C ASN A 251 9.76 8.53 -9.57
N CYS A 252 8.53 8.89 -9.17
CA CYS A 252 7.58 7.99 -8.52
C CYS A 252 6.56 7.44 -9.53
N GLU A 253 6.08 6.23 -9.29
CA GLU A 253 5.07 5.54 -10.08
C GLU A 253 3.78 5.39 -9.26
N LEU A 254 2.65 5.87 -9.79
CA LEU A 254 1.37 5.90 -9.08
C LEU A 254 0.25 5.34 -9.95
N HIS A 255 -0.45 4.31 -9.45
CA HIS A 255 -1.50 3.65 -10.22
C HIS A 255 -2.54 2.90 -9.41
N HIS A 256 -3.74 2.75 -9.97
CA HIS A 256 -4.82 1.92 -9.42
C HIS A 256 -5.28 2.29 -7.99
N ASN A 257 -4.89 3.45 -7.45
CA ASN A 257 -5.39 3.93 -6.15
C ASN A 257 -6.87 4.30 -6.27
N LEU A 258 -7.67 4.16 -5.21
CA LEU A 258 -9.11 4.44 -5.28
C LEU A 258 -9.42 5.93 -5.54
N GLY A 259 -8.55 6.83 -5.06
CA GLY A 259 -8.70 8.27 -5.17
C GLY A 259 -8.06 8.88 -6.43
N ALA A 260 -7.30 9.96 -6.26
CA ALA A 260 -6.36 10.45 -7.24
C ALA A 260 -4.99 9.75 -7.09
N ALA A 261 -4.04 10.00 -8.00
CA ALA A 261 -2.63 9.67 -7.72
C ALA A 261 -2.12 10.57 -6.59
N PHE A 262 -2.27 11.88 -6.75
CA PHE A 262 -1.93 12.88 -5.75
C PHE A 262 -3.15 13.70 -5.35
N TYR A 263 -3.32 13.89 -4.06
CA TYR A 263 -4.19 14.89 -3.45
C TYR A 263 -3.33 15.86 -2.65
N PHE A 264 -3.41 17.15 -2.97
CA PHE A 264 -2.63 18.19 -2.33
C PHE A 264 -3.52 19.31 -1.79
N ASP A 265 -3.30 19.70 -0.54
CA ASP A 265 -3.90 20.83 0.15
C ASP A 265 -2.79 21.49 0.99
N GLY A 266 -2.79 22.81 1.14
CA GLY A 266 -1.80 23.52 1.96
C GLY A 266 -0.83 24.40 1.19
N LEU A 267 0.48 24.27 1.45
CA LEU A 267 1.48 25.27 1.02
C LEU A 267 2.11 24.97 -0.33
N ARG A 268 3.04 24.00 -0.41
CA ARG A 268 3.86 23.81 -1.62
C ARG A 268 4.24 22.36 -1.89
N HIS A 269 3.90 21.88 -3.07
CA HIS A 269 4.21 20.53 -3.52
C HIS A 269 4.90 20.55 -4.88
N THR A 270 5.86 19.66 -5.08
CA THR A 270 6.59 19.52 -6.35
C THR A 270 6.51 18.08 -6.84
N VAL A 271 6.10 17.87 -8.09
CA VAL A 271 6.02 16.53 -8.71
C VAL A 271 6.85 16.50 -9.99
N THR A 272 7.93 15.73 -10.00
CA THR A 272 8.93 15.75 -11.07
C THR A 272 9.24 14.35 -11.60
N ASP A 273 9.17 14.17 -12.92
CA ASP A 273 9.49 12.91 -13.63
C ASP A 273 8.66 11.70 -13.15
N CYS A 274 7.46 11.92 -12.61
CA CYS A 274 6.58 10.85 -12.11
C CYS A 274 5.71 10.25 -13.22
N LEU A 275 5.48 8.94 -13.16
CA LEU A 275 4.53 8.23 -14.02
C LEU A 275 3.23 7.98 -13.25
N ILE A 276 2.11 8.43 -13.81
CA ILE A 276 0.77 8.14 -13.31
C ILE A 276 0.05 7.28 -14.36
N HIS A 277 -0.50 6.13 -13.99
CA HIS A 277 -1.28 5.33 -14.93
C HIS A 277 -2.45 4.57 -14.30
N HIS A 278 -3.44 4.18 -15.12
CA HIS A 278 -4.61 3.40 -14.65
C HIS A 278 -5.26 4.07 -13.42
N GLN A 279 -5.47 5.39 -13.53
CA GLN A 279 -5.85 6.27 -12.44
C GLN A 279 -6.82 7.33 -12.99
N ASP A 280 -8.01 7.42 -12.42
CA ASP A 280 -9.09 8.31 -12.90
C ASP A 280 -8.76 9.81 -12.77
N ARG A 281 -7.90 10.16 -11.81
CA ARG A 281 -7.48 11.53 -11.48
C ARG A 281 -5.98 11.56 -11.20
N ASP A 282 -5.26 12.47 -11.82
CA ASP A 282 -3.82 12.67 -11.64
C ASP A 282 -3.50 13.47 -10.36
N ILE A 283 -3.49 14.81 -10.45
CA ILE A 283 -3.12 15.71 -9.36
C ILE A 283 -4.34 16.56 -9.00
N VAL A 284 -5.00 16.22 -7.89
CA VAL A 284 -6.09 17.02 -7.32
C VAL A 284 -5.51 18.03 -6.35
N ARG A 285 -5.93 19.29 -6.48
CA ARG A 285 -5.62 20.37 -5.55
C ARG A 285 -6.88 20.76 -4.77
N ARG A 286 -6.78 20.95 -3.46
CA ARG A 286 -7.79 21.63 -2.63
C ARG A 286 -7.21 22.97 -2.15
N GLY A 287 -8.09 23.96 -1.99
CA GLY A 287 -7.73 25.30 -1.55
C GLY A 287 -7.11 26.14 -2.67
N ASP A 288 -7.18 27.46 -2.51
CA ASP A 288 -6.54 28.41 -3.42
C ASP A 288 -5.05 28.61 -3.08
N ASP A 289 -4.63 28.23 -1.86
CA ASP A 289 -3.27 28.40 -1.35
C ASP A 289 -2.28 27.31 -1.83
N ALA A 290 -2.80 26.16 -2.31
CA ALA A 290 -2.00 24.99 -2.69
C ALA A 290 -1.17 25.20 -3.98
N VAL A 291 0.09 25.62 -3.80
CA VAL A 291 1.06 25.76 -4.89
C VAL A 291 1.61 24.39 -5.29
N VAL A 292 1.19 23.87 -6.44
CA VAL A 292 1.77 22.64 -6.99
C VAL A 292 2.51 22.91 -8.31
N GLU A 293 3.81 22.64 -8.29
CA GLU A 293 4.71 22.70 -9.44
C GLU A 293 4.90 21.28 -10.01
N SER A 294 4.69 21.09 -11.31
CA SER A 294 4.84 19.79 -11.96
C SER A 294 5.68 19.88 -13.23
N SER A 295 6.60 18.92 -13.41
CA SER A 295 7.48 18.86 -14.59
C SER A 295 7.83 17.40 -14.93
N GLY A 296 7.93 17.05 -16.22
CA GLY A 296 8.25 15.67 -16.63
C GLY A 296 7.18 14.61 -16.27
N VAL A 297 6.03 15.00 -15.70
CA VAL A 297 4.97 14.07 -15.29
C VAL A 297 4.25 13.51 -16.51
N GLU A 298 4.14 12.19 -16.58
CA GLU A 298 3.37 11.48 -17.63
C GLU A 298 2.10 10.86 -17.03
N TRP A 299 0.93 11.16 -17.59
CA TRP A 299 -0.34 10.53 -17.21
C TRP A 299 -0.90 9.67 -18.34
N ARG A 300 -0.99 8.35 -18.09
CA ARG A 300 -1.56 7.33 -18.99
C ARG A 300 -2.87 6.80 -18.41
N ARG A 301 -4.00 7.36 -18.81
CA ARG A 301 -5.33 6.86 -18.41
C ARG A 301 -5.55 5.42 -18.88
#